data_AF-A0A2A7AFR9-F1
#
_entry.id   AF-A0A2A7AFR9-F1
#
_cell.length_a   1.000
_cell.length_b   1.000
_cell.length_c   1.000
_cell.angle_alpha   90.00
_cell.angle_beta   90.00
_cell.angle_gamma   90.00
#
_symmetry.space_group_name_H-M   'P 1'
#
loop_
_entity.id
_entity.type
_entity.pdbx_description
1 polymer ?
#
loop_
_entity_poly.entity_id
_entity_poly.type
_entity_poly.pdbx_seq_one_letter_code
_entity_poly.pdbx_strand_id
1 'polypeptide(L)'
;MDIEVKRMSPTAIEMLDQLSAVCKRFGVDYYAASQNQRDLLDSIALHEYQLKKAHEQGLKRSEVPPFLGLKRSDRSNDMPA
;
A
#
# COMPACT_ATOMS: atom_id res chain seq x y z
N MET A 1 22.23 20.74 -19.07
CA MET A 1 21.28 19.63 -18.87
C MET A 1 20.11 20.23 -18.13
N ASP A 2 19.05 20.60 -18.85
CA ASP A 2 17.84 21.16 -18.23
C ASP A 2 16.99 20.00 -17.75
N ILE A 3 16.92 19.84 -16.43
CA ILE A 3 16.07 18.82 -15.80
C ILE A 3 14.69 19.42 -15.63
N GLU A 4 13.73 18.98 -16.45
CA GLU A 4 12.33 19.30 -16.24
C GLU A 4 11.76 18.48 -15.07
N VAL A 5 11.44 19.16 -13.98
CA VAL A 5 10.79 18.54 -12.81
C VAL A 5 9.27 18.66 -12.98
N LYS A 6 8.62 17.55 -13.33
CA LYS A 6 7.14 17.46 -13.32
C LYS A 6 6.63 17.26 -11.90
N ARG A 7 5.55 17.95 -11.54
CA ARG A 7 4.86 17.74 -10.27
C ARG A 7 4.31 16.31 -10.21
N MET A 8 4.51 15.66 -9.07
CA MET A 8 3.86 14.38 -8.78
C MET A 8 2.35 14.55 -8.65
N SER A 9 1.61 13.51 -9.03
CA SER A 9 0.17 13.46 -8.77
C SER A 9 -0.11 13.29 -7.28
N PRO A 10 -1.28 13.75 -6.79
CA PRO A 10 -1.67 13.53 -5.39
C PRO A 10 -1.65 12.06 -4.98
N THR A 11 -2.12 11.18 -5.87
CA THR A 11 -2.09 9.72 -5.65
C THR A 11 -0.68 9.19 -5.47
N ALA A 12 0.29 9.66 -6.27
CA ALA A 12 1.68 9.23 -6.14
C ALA A 12 2.27 9.67 -4.79
N ILE A 13 1.92 10.87 -4.33
CA ILE A 13 2.36 11.38 -3.02
C ILE A 13 1.78 10.51 -1.89
N GLU A 14 0.47 10.23 -1.91
CA GLU A 14 -0.17 9.38 -0.89
C GLU A 14 0.42 7.97 -0.85
N MET A 15 0.73 7.37 -2.01
CA MET A 15 1.36 6.06 -2.07
C MET A 15 2.79 6.08 -1.51
N LEU A 16 3.57 7.15 -1.78
CA LEU A 16 4.90 7.33 -1.21
C LEU A 16 4.85 7.52 0.31
N ASP A 17 3.88 8.26 0.82
CA ASP A 17 3.67 8.42 2.26
C ASP A 17 3.33 7.08 2.91
N GLN A 18 2.47 6.27 2.28
CA GLN A 18 2.14 4.93 2.77
C GLN A 18 3.38 4.03 2.78
N LEU A 19 4.15 3.99 1.69
CA LEU A 19 5.39 3.21 1.62
C LEU A 19 6.39 3.65 2.69
N SER A 20 6.56 4.96 2.88
CA SER A 20 7.43 5.53 3.92
C SER A 20 7.00 5.08 5.32
N ALA A 21 5.69 5.09 5.62
CA ALA A 21 5.16 4.63 6.88
C ALA A 21 5.41 3.12 7.10
N VAL A 22 5.23 2.30 6.06
CA VAL A 22 5.51 0.86 6.09
C VAL A 22 6.99 0.59 6.35
N CYS A 23 7.90 1.24 5.60
CA CYS A 23 9.34 1.10 5.79
C CYS A 23 9.77 1.47 7.21
N LYS A 24 9.27 2.57 7.76
CA LYS A 24 9.52 2.99 9.16
C LYS A 24 9.02 1.95 10.15
N ARG A 25 7.80 1.42 9.96
CA ARG A 25 7.20 0.43 10.86
C ARG A 25 8.00 -0.87 10.90
N PHE A 26 8.60 -1.28 9.78
CA PHE A 26 9.42 -2.49 9.71
C PHE A 26 10.92 -2.23 9.94
N GLY A 27 11.35 -0.98 10.14
CA GLY A 27 12.76 -0.63 10.34
C GLY A 27 13.65 -0.94 9.14
N VAL A 28 13.10 -0.89 7.93
CA VAL A 28 13.83 -1.22 6.69
C VAL A 28 14.14 0.05 5.91
N ASP A 29 15.42 0.28 5.62
CA ASP A 29 15.82 1.23 4.59
C ASP A 29 15.50 0.65 3.22
N TYR A 30 14.49 1.21 2.56
CA TYR A 30 13.99 0.75 1.27
C TYR A 30 15.10 0.67 0.20
N TYR A 31 16.04 1.62 0.19
CA TYR A 31 17.08 1.65 -0.84
C TYR A 31 18.24 0.70 -0.57
N ALA A 32 18.45 0.32 0.69
CA ALA A 32 19.42 -0.70 1.09
C ALA A 32 18.84 -2.13 1.13
N ALA A 33 17.52 -2.28 0.99
CA ALA A 33 16.84 -3.56 1.09
C ALA A 33 17.06 -4.44 -0.15
N SER A 34 17.01 -5.76 0.05
CA SER A 34 16.99 -6.73 -1.06
C SER A 34 15.73 -6.58 -1.92
N GLN A 35 15.77 -7.06 -3.16
CA GLN A 35 14.61 -7.01 -4.05
C GLN A 35 13.36 -7.64 -3.41
N ASN A 36 13.50 -8.84 -2.84
CA ASN A 36 12.39 -9.54 -2.18
C ASN A 36 11.82 -8.75 -1.00
N GLN A 37 12.65 -8.03 -0.24
CA GLN A 37 12.16 -7.15 0.83
C GLN A 37 11.41 -5.95 0.27
N ARG A 38 11.91 -5.32 -0.81
CA ARG A 38 11.21 -4.23 -1.48
C ARG A 38 9.86 -4.67 -2.02
N ASP A 39 9.81 -5.81 -2.71
CA ASP A 39 8.57 -6.38 -3.26
C ASP A 39 7.54 -6.64 -2.16
N LEU A 40 7.98 -7.12 -1.00
CA LEU A 40 7.12 -7.32 0.16
C LEU A 40 6.61 -5.99 0.73
N LEU A 41 7.49 -5.00 0.92
CA LEU A 41 7.11 -3.67 1.44
C LEU A 41 6.14 -2.96 0.50
N ASP A 42 6.39 -3.02 -0.81
CA ASP A 42 5.52 -2.46 -1.84
C ASP A 42 4.15 -3.15 -1.85
N SER A 43 4.12 -4.48 -1.72
CA SER A 43 2.87 -5.25 -1.63
C SER A 43 2.06 -4.87 -0.38
N ILE A 44 2.72 -4.68 0.77
CA ILE A 44 2.07 -4.26 2.02
C ILE A 44 1.53 -2.84 1.88
N ALA A 45 2.35 -1.90 1.40
CA ALA A 45 1.97 -0.50 1.24
C ALA A 45 0.79 -0.35 0.28
N LEU A 46 0.81 -1.05 -0.86
CA LEU A 46 -0.30 -1.05 -1.80
C LEU A 46 -1.57 -1.59 -1.17
N HIS A 47 -1.48 -2.71 -0.44
CA HIS A 47 -2.65 -3.32 0.17
C HIS A 47 -3.28 -2.44 1.25
N GLU A 48 -2.47 -1.83 2.10
CA GLU A 48 -2.95 -0.89 3.14
C GLU A 48 -3.55 0.37 2.53
N TYR A 49 -2.94 0.90 1.47
CA TYR A 49 -3.49 2.04 0.73
C TYR A 49 -4.87 1.72 0.15
N GLN A 50 -5.04 0.55 -0.48
CA GLN A 50 -6.32 0.11 -1.04
C GLN A 50 -7.39 -0.06 0.05
N LEU A 51 -7.04 -0.66 1.20
CA LEU A 51 -7.95 -0.76 2.34
C LEU A 51 -8.35 0.62 2.85
N LYS A 52 -7.41 1.55 3.01
CA LYS A 52 -7.71 2.93 3.43
C LYS A 52 -8.66 3.62 2.44
N LYS A 53 -8.43 3.49 1.14
CA LYS A 53 -9.30 4.09 0.11
C LYS A 53 -10.69 3.48 0.08
N ALA A 54 -10.80 2.16 0.24
CA ALA A 54 -12.08 1.47 0.37
C ALA A 54 -12.82 1.91 1.63
N HIS A 55 -12.10 2.11 2.74
CA HIS A 55 -12.67 2.61 4.00
C HIS A 55 -13.23 4.02 3.85
N GLU A 56 -12.48 4.93 3.24
CA GLU A 56 -12.90 6.30 2.93
C GLU A 56 -14.17 6.33 2.06
N GLN A 57 -14.42 5.28 1.26
CA GLN A 57 -15.60 5.11 0.41
C GLN A 57 -16.74 4.32 1.08
N GLY A 58 -16.57 3.86 2.32
CA GLY A 58 -17.55 3.04 3.03
C GLY A 58 -17.72 1.62 2.46
N LEU A 59 -16.72 1.13 1.71
CA LEU A 59 -16.74 -0.20 1.13
C LEU A 59 -16.37 -1.29 2.15
N LYS A 60 -16.85 -2.50 1.87
CA LYS A 60 -16.47 -3.70 2.62
C LYS A 60 -15.06 -4.14 2.23
N ARG A 61 -14.41 -4.92 3.11
CA ARG A 61 -13.11 -5.55 2.80
C ARG A 61 -13.17 -6.41 1.57
N SER A 62 -14.28 -7.11 1.31
CA SER A 62 -14.48 -7.94 0.11
C SER A 62 -14.16 -7.22 -1.20
N GLU A 63 -14.35 -5.90 -1.25
CA GLU A 63 -14.10 -5.07 -2.44
C GLU A 63 -12.60 -4.81 -2.69
N VAL A 64 -11.75 -5.05 -1.70
CA VAL A 64 -10.30 -4.92 -1.82
C VAL A 64 -9.69 -6.30 -2.05
N PRO A 65 -8.88 -6.50 -3.11
CA PRO A 65 -8.21 -7.78 -3.35
C PRO A 65 -7.45 -8.28 -2.11
N PRO A 66 -7.45 -9.59 -1.83
CA PRO A 66 -6.72 -10.12 -0.68
C PRO A 66 -5.21 -9.94 -0.83
N PHE A 67 -4.54 -9.75 0.31
CA PHE A 67 -3.08 -9.69 0.36
C PHE A 67 -2.48 -10.97 -0.23
N LEU A 68 -1.61 -10.83 -1.24
CA LEU A 68 -0.94 -11.93 -1.94
C LEU A 68 -1.85 -13.08 -2.38
N GLY A 69 -3.12 -12.80 -2.70
CA GLY A 69 -4.08 -13.83 -3.13
C GLY A 69 -4.55 -14.79 -2.02
N LEU A 70 -4.24 -14.49 -0.76
CA LEU A 70 -4.62 -15.32 0.38
C LEU A 70 -6.14 -15.31 0.58
N LYS A 71 -6.76 -16.49 0.71
CA LYS A 71 -8.20 -16.56 0.98
C LYS A 71 -8.52 -15.94 2.34
N ARG A 72 -9.50 -15.03 2.35
CA ARG A 72 -10.08 -14.48 3.58
C ARG A 72 -11.17 -15.39 4.13
N SER A 73 -11.41 -15.32 5.43
CA SER A 73 -12.61 -15.89 6.03
C SER A 73 -13.84 -15.06 5.70
N ASP A 74 -15.02 -15.68 5.70
CA ASP A 74 -16.30 -14.98 5.47
C ASP A 74 -16.49 -13.84 6.47
N ARG A 75 -16.17 -14.09 7.74
CA ARG A 75 -16.15 -13.05 8.79
C ARG A 75 -15.29 -11.85 8.42
N SER A 76 -14.13 -12.06 7.77
CA SER A 76 -13.26 -10.96 7.37
C SER A 76 -13.79 -10.19 6.15
N ASN A 77 -14.60 -10.81 5.30
CA ASN A 77 -15.16 -10.18 4.11
C ASN A 77 -16.23 -9.15 4.47
N ASP A 78 -17.03 -9.43 5.51
CA ASP A 78 -18.10 -8.54 5.96
C ASP A 78 -17.65 -7.39 6.85
N MET A 79 -16.38 -7.37 7.27
CA MET A 79 -15.85 -6.23 8.01
C MET A 79 -15.69 -5.00 7.09
N PRO A 80 -15.91 -3.79 7.61
CA PRO A 80 -15.50 -2.56 6.93
C PRO A 80 -14.01 -2.63 6.55
N ALA A 81 -13.67 -2.03 5.40
CA ALA A 81 -12.29 -1.95 4.92
C ALA A 81 -11.33 -1.44 6.00
#